data_AF-A0A7J4MUB6-F1
#
_entry.id   AF-A0A7J4MUB6-F1
#
_cell.length_a   1.000
_cell.length_b   1.000
_cell.length_c   1.000
_cell.angle_alpha   90.00
_cell.angle_beta   90.00
_cell.angle_gamma   90.00
#
_symmetry.space_group_name_H-M   'P 1'
#
loop_
_entity.id
_entity.type
_entity.pdbx_description
1 polymer ?
#
loop_
_entity_poly.entity_id
_entity_poly.type
_entity_poly.pdbx_seq_one_letter_code
_entity_poly.pdbx_strand_id
1 'polypeptide(L)'
;MNFKLLAGLIFSTIIIVYKPEGFLEDHKRRIFILTVILYPPAEFALRLLAASGPLAVNMAEHFTAGLVVAVYLSTLLHGALKKLSQWERFMFTVSAAVLFCLLYEITGFLIYYEPSAALYSDTMRDLSMNMAGAVMVAALISDYEGKSRI
;
A
#
# COMPACT_ATOMS: atom_id res chain seq x y z
N MET A 1 8.74 13.61 10.25
CA MET A 1 7.33 13.81 9.86
C MET A 1 7.13 14.29 8.40
N ASN A 2 8.10 14.96 7.75
CA ASN A 2 7.97 15.45 6.35
C ASN A 2 8.17 14.40 5.24
N PHE A 3 8.73 13.22 5.54
CA PHE A 3 9.09 12.23 4.51
C PHE A 3 7.89 11.47 3.93
N LYS A 4 6.88 11.12 4.73
CA LYS A 4 5.66 10.42 4.26
C LYS A 4 4.88 11.30 3.27
N LEU A 5 4.73 12.58 3.59
CA LEU A 5 4.03 13.56 2.75
C LEU A 5 4.81 13.86 1.46
N LEU A 6 6.14 13.94 1.53
CA LEU A 6 7.01 14.08 0.37
C LEU A 6 6.97 12.84 -0.54
N ALA A 7 7.00 11.64 0.02
CA ALA A 7 6.85 10.39 -0.73
C ALA A 7 5.48 10.33 -1.41
N GLY A 8 4.40 10.67 -0.70
CA GLY A 8 3.05 10.79 -1.27
C GLY A 8 2.98 11.77 -2.44
N LEU A 9 3.63 12.94 -2.33
CA LEU A 9 3.72 13.94 -3.41
C LEU A 9 4.57 13.45 -4.60
N ILE A 10 5.69 12.78 -4.35
CA ILE A 10 6.54 12.21 -5.41
C ILE A 10 5.78 11.13 -6.18
N PHE A 11 5.12 10.20 -5.47
CA PHE A 11 4.30 9.18 -6.11
C PHE A 11 3.14 9.80 -6.89
N SER A 12 2.43 10.77 -6.31
CA SER A 12 1.35 11.50 -7.01
C SER A 12 1.86 12.20 -8.27
N THR A 13 3.06 12.78 -8.21
CA THR A 13 3.67 13.47 -9.36
C THR A 13 4.09 12.48 -10.45
N ILE A 14 4.71 11.35 -10.09
CA ILE A 14 5.06 10.27 -11.03
C ILE A 14 3.80 9.75 -11.73
N ILE A 15 2.69 9.64 -10.99
CA ILE A 15 1.40 9.18 -11.51
C ILE A 15 0.80 10.19 -12.49
N ILE A 16 0.78 11.47 -12.14
CA ILE A 16 0.25 12.54 -12.99
C ILE A 16 1.07 12.67 -14.29
N VAL A 17 2.40 12.55 -14.20
CA VAL A 17 3.31 12.71 -15.34
C VAL A 17 3.31 11.47 -16.24
N TYR A 18 3.34 10.27 -15.67
CA TYR A 18 3.48 9.02 -16.43
C TYR A 18 2.13 8.46 -16.92
N LYS A 19 1.00 8.95 -16.38
CA LYS A 19 -0.37 8.49 -16.66
C LYS A 19 -0.48 6.96 -16.74
N PRO A 20 0.03 6.21 -15.74
CA PRO A 20 0.05 4.75 -15.81
C PRO A 20 -1.37 4.15 -15.90
N GLU A 21 -2.40 4.89 -15.50
CA GLU A 21 -3.80 4.52 -15.64
C GLU A 21 -4.25 4.31 -17.09
N GLY A 22 -3.57 4.92 -18.07
CA GLY A 22 -3.87 4.73 -19.49
C GLY A 22 -3.61 3.31 -19.99
N PHE A 23 -2.82 2.53 -19.25
CA PHE A 23 -2.50 1.13 -19.56
C PHE A 23 -3.31 0.13 -18.74
N LEU A 24 -4.14 0.61 -17.81
CA LEU A 24 -4.93 -0.23 -16.92
C LEU A 24 -6.31 -0.49 -17.52
N GLU A 25 -6.81 -1.71 -17.29
CA GLU A 25 -8.23 -2.02 -17.49
C GLU A 25 -9.10 -1.11 -16.61
N ASP A 26 -10.33 -0.82 -17.07
CA ASP A 26 -11.24 0.15 -16.44
C ASP A 26 -11.43 -0.05 -14.94
N HIS A 27 -11.46 -1.30 -14.46
CA HIS A 27 -11.63 -1.60 -13.04
C HIS A 27 -10.37 -1.26 -12.22
N LYS A 28 -9.18 -1.67 -12.68
CA LYS A 28 -7.89 -1.38 -12.02
C LYS A 28 -7.65 0.13 -12.01
N ARG A 29 -7.98 0.78 -13.12
CA ARG A 29 -7.96 2.24 -13.26
C ARG A 29 -8.86 2.92 -12.22
N ARG A 30 -10.08 2.45 -12.01
CA ARG A 30 -10.99 2.99 -10.98
C ARG A 30 -10.44 2.82 -9.57
N ILE A 31 -9.94 1.62 -9.22
CA ILE A 31 -9.34 1.35 -7.90
C ILE A 31 -8.15 2.27 -7.66
N PHE A 32 -7.30 2.43 -8.67
CA PHE A 32 -6.14 3.31 -8.63
C PHE A 32 -6.52 4.78 -8.42
N ILE A 33 -7.42 5.32 -9.23
CA ILE A 33 -7.89 6.71 -9.12
C ILE A 33 -8.53 6.96 -7.75
N LEU A 34 -9.39 6.04 -7.29
CA LEU A 34 -10.01 6.14 -5.96
C LEU A 34 -8.97 6.16 -4.86
N THR A 35 -7.95 5.30 -4.94
CA THR A 35 -6.86 5.25 -3.96
C THR A 35 -6.10 6.57 -3.92
N VAL A 36 -5.73 7.13 -5.08
CA VAL A 36 -4.99 8.41 -5.15
C VAL A 36 -5.80 9.58 -4.58
N ILE A 37 -7.11 9.63 -4.87
CA ILE A 37 -7.99 10.71 -4.40
C ILE A 37 -8.29 10.57 -2.90
N LEU A 38 -8.57 9.35 -2.43
CA LEU A 38 -9.04 9.10 -1.07
C LEU A 38 -7.92 8.95 -0.04
N TYR A 39 -6.70 8.60 -0.47
CA TYR A 39 -5.60 8.39 0.48
C TYR A 39 -5.21 9.65 1.26
N PRO A 40 -4.97 10.83 0.64
CA PRO A 40 -4.63 12.04 1.39
C PRO A 40 -5.67 12.46 2.45
N PRO A 41 -6.99 12.51 2.16
CA PRO A 41 -7.99 12.83 3.18
C PRO A 41 -8.14 11.72 4.23
N ALA A 42 -7.97 10.44 3.87
CA ALA A 42 -7.99 9.35 4.83
C ALA A 42 -6.80 9.42 5.82
N GLU A 43 -5.59 9.69 5.34
CA GLU A 43 -4.41 9.87 6.19
C GLU A 43 -4.60 11.08 7.12
N PHE A 44 -5.13 12.19 6.59
CA PHE A 44 -5.42 13.37 7.41
C PHE A 44 -6.45 13.08 8.51
N ALA A 45 -7.54 12.39 8.17
CA ALA A 45 -8.57 11.99 9.13
C ALA A 45 -8.01 11.06 10.22
N LEU A 46 -7.19 10.07 9.84
CA LEU A 46 -6.52 9.17 10.77
C LEU A 46 -5.64 9.94 11.78
N ARG A 47 -4.88 10.94 11.31
CA ARG A 47 -4.06 11.79 12.19
C ARG A 47 -4.89 12.60 13.17
N LEU A 48 -6.06 13.11 12.76
CA LEU A 48 -6.97 13.81 13.67
C LEU A 48 -7.53 12.89 14.75
N LEU A 49 -7.77 11.62 14.41
CA LEU A 49 -8.28 10.61 15.33
C LEU A 49 -7.20 10.04 16.26
N ALA A 50 -5.90 10.32 16.04
CA ALA A 50 -4.81 9.81 16.86
C ALA A 50 -4.97 10.14 18.36
N ALA A 51 -5.62 11.25 18.69
CA ALA A 51 -5.94 11.65 20.07
C ALA A 51 -6.94 10.70 20.76
N SER A 52 -7.74 9.94 20.01
CA SER A 52 -8.80 9.07 20.53
C SER A 52 -8.37 7.60 20.74
N GLY A 53 -7.22 7.19 20.18
CA GLY A 53 -6.73 5.81 20.27
C GLY A 53 -5.46 5.58 19.46
N PRO A 54 -4.26 5.86 20.02
CA PRO A 54 -3.01 5.86 19.26
C PRO A 54 -2.68 4.49 18.64
N LEU A 55 -3.02 3.39 19.33
CA LEU A 55 -2.80 2.04 18.82
C LEU A 55 -3.69 1.71 17.62
N ALA A 56 -5.00 1.97 17.71
CA ALA A 56 -5.95 1.68 16.64
C ALA A 56 -5.66 2.52 15.39
N VAL A 57 -5.28 3.79 15.60
CA VAL A 57 -4.86 4.67 14.51
C VAL A 57 -3.56 4.17 13.86
N ASN A 58 -2.56 3.73 14.63
CA ASN A 58 -1.35 3.13 14.07
C ASN A 58 -1.68 1.90 13.22
N MET A 59 -2.50 0.99 13.74
CA MET A 59 -2.94 -0.20 12.99
C MET A 59 -3.67 0.16 11.70
N ALA A 60 -4.55 1.18 11.73
CA ALA A 60 -5.26 1.66 10.56
C ALA A 60 -4.30 2.30 9.55
N GLU A 61 -3.35 3.12 9.99
CA GLU A 61 -2.33 3.73 9.13
C GLU A 61 -1.55 2.65 8.36
N HIS A 62 -1.05 1.63 9.06
CA HIS A 62 -0.31 0.51 8.47
C HIS A 62 -1.18 -0.32 7.51
N PHE A 63 -2.43 -0.57 7.87
CA PHE A 63 -3.38 -1.20 6.95
C PHE A 63 -3.53 -0.40 5.63
N THR A 64 -3.77 0.90 5.72
CA THR A 64 -3.86 1.77 4.52
C THR A 64 -2.54 1.84 3.76
N ALA A 65 -1.39 1.82 4.44
CA ALA A 65 -0.09 1.81 3.79
C ALA A 65 0.10 0.56 2.91
N GLY A 66 -0.18 -0.63 3.47
CA GLY A 66 -0.11 -1.88 2.72
C GLY A 66 -1.03 -1.91 1.50
N LEU A 67 -2.26 -1.40 1.66
CA LEU A 67 -3.23 -1.24 0.56
C LEU A 67 -2.67 -0.35 -0.55
N VAL A 68 -2.23 0.86 -0.20
CA VAL A 68 -1.77 1.87 -1.17
C VAL A 68 -0.54 1.39 -1.91
N VAL A 69 0.42 0.80 -1.20
CA VAL A 69 1.64 0.25 -1.81
C VAL A 69 1.28 -0.88 -2.79
N ALA A 70 0.37 -1.78 -2.44
CA ALA A 70 -0.08 -2.83 -3.36
C ALA A 70 -0.79 -2.27 -4.61
N VAL A 71 -1.61 -1.23 -4.47
CA VAL A 71 -2.23 -0.52 -5.62
C VAL A 71 -1.16 0.11 -6.51
N TYR A 72 -0.16 0.74 -5.93
CA TYR A 72 0.93 1.33 -6.71
C TYR A 72 1.79 0.29 -7.42
N LEU A 73 2.17 -0.79 -6.74
CA LEU A 73 2.96 -1.86 -7.35
C LEU A 73 2.20 -2.56 -8.47
N SER A 74 0.92 -2.86 -8.28
CA SER A 74 0.07 -3.47 -9.31
C SER A 74 -0.07 -2.58 -10.56
N THR A 75 -0.05 -1.25 -10.35
CA THR A 75 -0.12 -0.26 -11.44
C THR A 75 1.21 -0.11 -12.15
N LEU A 76 2.30 0.13 -11.41
CA LEU A 76 3.64 0.36 -11.97
C LEU A 76 4.19 -0.87 -12.70
N LEU A 77 3.89 -2.06 -12.19
CA LEU A 77 4.38 -3.33 -12.74
C LEU A 77 3.35 -4.04 -13.61
N HIS A 78 2.24 -3.38 -13.98
CA HIS A 78 1.14 -4.00 -14.73
C HIS A 78 1.61 -4.81 -15.94
N GLY A 79 2.53 -4.25 -16.75
CA GLY A 79 3.06 -4.91 -17.94
C GLY A 79 3.86 -6.19 -17.68
N ALA A 80 4.50 -6.31 -16.52
CA ALA A 80 5.19 -7.53 -16.07
C ALA A 80 4.20 -8.50 -15.43
N LEU A 81 3.32 -8.01 -14.56
CA LEU A 81 2.33 -8.79 -13.85
C LEU A 81 1.36 -9.52 -14.79
N LYS A 82 0.94 -8.90 -15.90
CA LYS A 82 0.03 -9.55 -16.87
C LYS A 82 0.57 -10.85 -17.49
N LYS A 83 1.88 -11.10 -17.40
CA LYS A 83 2.52 -12.33 -17.89
C LYS A 83 2.43 -13.49 -16.90
N LEU A 84 2.06 -13.21 -15.65
CA LEU A 84 1.96 -14.17 -14.56
C LEU A 84 0.52 -14.68 -14.43
N SER A 85 0.34 -15.87 -13.85
CA SER A 85 -0.98 -16.36 -13.47
C SER A 85 -1.63 -15.47 -12.40
N GLN A 86 -2.93 -15.64 -12.18
CA GLN A 86 -3.66 -14.86 -11.17
C GLN A 86 -3.06 -15.06 -9.75
N TRP A 87 -2.72 -16.30 -9.40
CA TRP A 87 -2.12 -16.62 -8.10
C TRP A 87 -0.72 -16.04 -7.95
N GLU A 88 0.12 -16.13 -8.99
CA GLU A 88 1.46 -15.55 -8.98
C GLU A 88 1.42 -14.02 -8.89
N ARG A 89 0.49 -13.36 -9.60
CA ARG A 89 0.26 -11.91 -9.48
C ARG A 89 -0.12 -11.51 -8.07
N PHE A 90 -1.06 -12.24 -7.47
CA PHE A 90 -1.51 -12.00 -6.11
C PHE A 90 -0.35 -12.13 -5.12
N MET A 91 0.34 -13.28 -5.13
CA MET A 91 1.45 -13.55 -4.23
C MET A 91 2.60 -12.56 -4.40
N PHE A 92 2.95 -12.22 -5.65
CA PHE A 92 3.98 -11.22 -5.93
C PHE A 92 3.60 -9.85 -5.40
N THR A 93 2.37 -9.38 -5.68
CA THR A 93 1.91 -8.04 -5.27
C THR A 93 1.90 -7.91 -3.75
N VAL A 94 1.38 -8.92 -3.04
CA VAL A 94 1.37 -8.94 -1.57
C VAL A 94 2.79 -8.97 -1.01
N SER A 95 3.64 -9.87 -1.50
CA SER A 95 5.02 -10.03 -1.00
C SER A 95 5.85 -8.77 -1.23
N ALA A 96 5.73 -8.18 -2.42
CA ALA A 96 6.42 -6.93 -2.75
C ALA A 96 5.91 -5.77 -1.88
N ALA A 97 4.59 -5.64 -1.69
CA ALA A 97 4.04 -4.58 -0.84
C ALA A 97 4.51 -4.68 0.61
N VAL A 98 4.50 -5.89 1.18
CA VAL A 98 5.02 -6.16 2.53
C VAL A 98 6.50 -5.86 2.63
N LEU A 99 7.30 -6.25 1.63
CA LEU A 99 8.73 -5.94 1.58
C LEU A 99 8.98 -4.43 1.57
N PHE A 100 8.26 -3.66 0.76
CA PHE A 100 8.40 -2.19 0.73
C PHE A 100 8.03 -1.55 2.07
N CYS A 101 6.96 -2.02 2.71
CA CYS A 101 6.57 -1.52 4.03
C CYS A 101 7.60 -1.88 5.11
N LEU A 102 8.16 -3.10 5.05
CA LEU A 102 9.23 -3.53 5.95
C LEU A 102 10.50 -2.69 5.77
N LEU A 103 10.92 -2.44 4.52
CA LEU A 103 12.09 -1.60 4.24
C LEU A 103 11.88 -0.17 4.75
N TYR A 104 10.67 0.37 4.63
CA TYR A 104 10.31 1.66 5.18
C TYR A 104 10.42 1.68 6.72
N GLU A 105 9.90 0.65 7.40
CA GLU A 105 10.00 0.52 8.86
C GLU A 105 11.45 0.33 9.32
N ILE A 106 12.24 -0.51 8.64
CA ILE A 106 13.67 -0.70 8.93
C ILE A 106 14.46 0.60 8.73
N THR A 107 14.14 1.39 7.70
CA THR A 107 14.79 2.68 7.48
C THR A 107 14.46 3.66 8.61
N GLY A 108 13.20 3.71 9.05
CA GLY A 108 12.81 4.50 10.22
C GLY A 108 13.51 4.03 11.50
N PHE A 109 13.62 2.71 11.69
CA PHE A 109 14.33 2.08 12.79
C PHE A 109 15.81 2.51 12.85
N LEU A 110 16.55 2.34 11.74
CA LEU A 110 17.98 2.63 11.66
C LEU A 110 18.31 4.11 11.91
N ILE A 111 17.37 5.02 11.64
CA ILE A 111 17.60 6.46 11.74
C ILE A 111 17.18 7.00 13.12
N TYR A 112 16.16 6.43 13.76
CA TYR A 112 15.47 7.10 14.88
C TYR A 112 15.36 6.30 16.18
N TYR A 113 15.66 5.00 16.21
CA TYR A 113 15.36 4.17 17.38
C TYR A 113 16.51 3.26 17.82
N GLU A 114 16.58 2.99 19.13
CA GLU A 114 17.41 1.93 19.69
C GLU A 114 16.68 0.57 19.61
N PRO A 115 17.39 -0.53 19.27
CA PRO A 115 16.81 -1.87 19.22
C PRO A 115 16.23 -2.32 20.58
N SER A 116 14.96 -2.73 20.60
CA SER A 116 14.33 -3.34 21.79
C SER A 116 13.28 -4.39 21.42
N ALA A 117 12.95 -5.28 22.37
CA ALA A 117 11.94 -6.32 22.19
C ALA A 117 10.51 -5.76 22.03
N ALA A 118 10.20 -4.65 22.71
CA ALA A 118 8.93 -3.95 22.55
C ALA A 118 8.79 -3.40 21.12
N LEU A 119 9.86 -2.81 20.61
CA LEU A 119 9.91 -2.27 19.24
C LEU A 119 9.76 -3.38 18.19
N TYR A 120 10.41 -4.54 18.38
CA TYR A 120 10.21 -5.70 17.52
C TYR A 120 8.74 -6.14 17.47
N SER A 121 8.08 -6.21 18.62
CA SER A 121 6.67 -6.58 18.70
C SER A 121 5.76 -5.58 17.99
N ASP A 122 6.07 -4.28 18.08
CA ASP A 122 5.33 -3.23 17.38
C ASP A 122 5.53 -3.33 15.86
N THR A 123 6.77 -3.51 15.39
CA THR A 123 7.08 -3.76 13.97
C THR A 123 6.35 -4.98 13.41
N MET A 124 6.28 -6.09 14.17
CA MET A 124 5.57 -7.29 13.70
C MET A 124 4.05 -7.06 13.59
N ARG A 125 3.48 -6.27 14.51
CA ARG A 125 2.07 -5.88 14.45
C ARG A 125 1.80 -4.97 13.24
N ASP A 126 2.67 -4.00 13.03
CA ASP A 126 2.56 -3.04 11.93
C ASP A 126 2.72 -3.75 10.57
N LEU A 127 3.69 -4.66 10.46
CA LEU A 127 3.85 -5.55 9.30
C LEU A 127 2.61 -6.42 9.04
N SER A 128 1.98 -6.96 10.10
CA SER A 128 0.76 -7.76 9.97
C SER A 128 -0.40 -6.95 9.39
N MET A 129 -0.51 -5.68 9.80
CA MET A 129 -1.52 -4.76 9.25
C MET A 129 -1.21 -4.36 7.81
N ASN A 130 0.06 -4.09 7.48
CA ASN A 130 0.50 -3.86 6.11
C ASN A 130 0.13 -5.06 5.21
N MET A 131 0.37 -6.28 5.69
CA MET A 131 0.03 -7.51 4.97
C MET A 131 -1.49 -7.65 4.77
N ALA A 132 -2.29 -7.39 5.80
CA ALA A 132 -3.75 -7.45 5.70
C ALA A 132 -4.30 -6.48 4.65
N GLY A 133 -3.81 -5.24 4.63
CA GLY A 133 -4.20 -4.23 3.62
C GLY A 133 -3.79 -4.64 2.21
N ALA A 134 -2.57 -5.14 2.04
CA ALA A 134 -2.07 -5.61 0.75
C ALA A 134 -2.87 -6.81 0.22
N VAL A 135 -3.17 -7.80 1.07
CA VAL A 135 -3.98 -8.97 0.72
C VAL A 135 -5.38 -8.56 0.26
N MET A 136 -6.04 -7.68 1.02
CA MET A 136 -7.40 -7.24 0.68
C MET A 136 -7.45 -6.65 -0.74
N VAL A 137 -6.55 -5.73 -1.06
CA VAL A 137 -6.61 -5.06 -2.36
C VAL A 137 -6.05 -5.92 -3.50
N ALA A 138 -5.04 -6.74 -3.24
CA ALA A 138 -4.53 -7.69 -4.22
C ALA A 138 -5.62 -8.70 -4.61
N ALA A 139 -6.45 -9.14 -3.65
CA ALA A 139 -7.60 -9.99 -3.92
C ALA A 139 -8.64 -9.26 -4.79
N LEU A 140 -8.99 -8.00 -4.46
CA LEU A 140 -9.94 -7.21 -5.27
C LEU A 140 -9.46 -6.99 -6.70
N ILE A 141 -8.17 -6.74 -6.90
CA ILE A 141 -7.55 -6.54 -8.22
C ILE A 141 -7.47 -7.86 -8.99
N SER A 142 -7.20 -8.97 -8.30
CA SER A 142 -7.00 -10.28 -8.94
C SER A 142 -8.31 -11.03 -9.23
N ASP A 143 -9.30 -10.98 -8.34
CA ASP A 143 -10.58 -11.71 -8.47
C ASP A 143 -11.43 -11.19 -9.65
N TYR A 144 -11.33 -9.89 -9.94
CA TYR A 144 -12.09 -9.28 -11.03
C TYR A 144 -11.68 -9.80 -12.42
N GLU A 145 -10.43 -10.25 -12.58
CA GLU A 145 -9.97 -10.87 -13.83
C GLU A 145 -10.60 -12.26 -14.09
N GLY A 146 -11.02 -12.97 -13.03
CA GLY A 146 -11.71 -14.25 -13.17
C GLY A 146 -13.13 -14.12 -13.72
N LYS A 147 -13.77 -12.96 -13.50
CA LYS A 147 -15.16 -12.70 -13.92
C LYS A 147 -15.31 -12.16 -15.35
N SER A 148 -14.24 -11.70 -16.00
CA SER A 148 -14.32 -11.20 -17.38
C SER A 148 -14.21 -12.29 -18.46
N ARG A 149 -14.14 -13.57 -18.06
CA ARG A 149 -14.08 -14.74 -18.96
C ARG A 149 -15.41 -15.50 -19.10
N ILE A 150 -16.54 -14.87 -18.76
CA ILE A 150 -17.89 -15.44 -18.91
C ILE A 150 -18.71 -14.56 -19.83
#